data_AF-Q20A06-F1
#
_entry.id   AF-Q20A06-F1
#
_cell.length_a   1.000
_cell.length_b   1.000
_cell.length_c   1.000
_cell.angle_alpha   90.00
_cell.angle_beta   90.00
_cell.angle_gamma   90.00
#
_symmetry.space_group_name_H-M   'P 1'
#
loop_
_entity.id
_entity.type
_entity.pdbx_description
1 polymer ?
#
loop_
_entity_poly.entity_id
_entity_poly.type
_entity_poly.pdbx_seq_one_letter_code
_entity_poly.pdbx_strand_id
1 'polypeptide(L)' 'LFTLVVLLMVSADMAFAGFGCPRDQYKCNSHCQSIGCRAGYCDAVTLWLRCTCTDCNGKK' A
#
# COMPACT_ATOMS: atom_id res chain seq x y z
N LEU A 1 28.08 1.68 8.23
CA LEU A 1 27.47 0.43 7.74
C LEU A 1 26.09 0.20 8.35
N PHE A 2 25.96 0.15 9.69
CA PHE A 2 24.65 0.00 10.37
C PHE A 2 23.59 1.01 9.92
N THR A 3 23.96 2.28 9.79
CA THR A 3 23.06 3.36 9.33
C THR A 3 22.49 3.11 7.93
N LEU A 4 23.33 2.62 7.01
CA LEU A 4 22.91 2.24 5.65
C LEU A 4 21.93 1.08 5.66
N VAL A 5 22.18 0.04 6.47
CA VAL A 5 21.25 -1.09 6.60
C VAL A 5 19.90 -0.60 7.12
N VAL A 6 19.87 0.19 8.20
CA VAL A 6 18.62 0.75 8.73
C VAL A 6 17.90 1.61 7.69
N LEU A 7 18.63 2.46 6.95
CA LEU A 7 18.05 3.29 5.90
C LEU A 7 17.43 2.45 4.76
N LEU A 8 18.07 1.33 4.39
CA LEU A 8 17.55 0.41 3.37
C LEU A 8 16.31 -0.35 3.85
N MET A 9 16.26 -0.71 5.14
CA MET A 9 15.06 -1.33 5.71
C MET A 9 13.90 -0.33 5.70
N VAL A 10 14.14 0.94 6.07
CA VAL A 10 13.13 2.01 6.06
C VAL A 10 12.67 2.36 4.64
N SER A 11 13.57 2.35 3.65
CA SER A 11 13.17 2.63 2.27
C SER A 11 12.41 1.48 1.63
N ALA A 12 12.68 0.23 2.04
CA ALA A 12 11.95 -0.92 1.56
C ALA A 12 10.48 -0.86 1.95
N ASP A 13 10.13 -0.52 3.20
CA ASP A 13 8.72 -0.40 3.61
C ASP A 13 7.96 0.68 2.83
N MET A 14 8.62 1.82 2.55
CA MET A 14 8.06 2.88 1.71
C MET A 14 7.84 2.42 0.27
N ALA A 15 8.64 1.49 -0.26
CA ALA A 15 8.41 0.94 -1.60
C ALA A 15 7.16 0.03 -1.67
N PHE A 16 6.80 -0.66 -0.57
CA PHE A 16 5.54 -1.41 -0.49
C PHE A 16 4.30 -0.49 -0.47
N ALA A 17 4.47 0.82 -0.31
CA ALA A 17 3.42 1.85 -0.41
C ALA A 17 2.98 2.18 -1.85
N GLY A 18 3.47 1.44 -2.86
CA GLY A 18 3.46 1.80 -4.27
C GLY A 18 2.09 2.02 -4.95
N PHE A 19 0.96 1.81 -4.28
CA PHE A 19 -0.38 1.98 -4.88
C PHE A 19 -1.02 3.34 -4.62
N GLY A 20 -0.23 4.35 -4.23
CA GLY A 20 -0.69 5.73 -4.05
C GLY A 20 -0.69 6.19 -2.59
N CYS A 21 -0.56 5.29 -1.64
CA CYS A 21 -0.52 5.62 -0.23
C CYS A 21 0.81 6.30 0.17
N PRO A 22 0.81 7.33 1.05
CA PRO A 22 -0.32 7.99 1.70
C PRO A 22 -0.94 9.15 0.88
N ARG A 23 -0.35 9.50 -0.27
CA ARG A 23 -0.65 10.76 -0.99
C ARG A 23 -1.91 10.71 -1.88
N ASP A 24 -2.31 9.52 -2.28
CA ASP A 24 -3.27 9.26 -3.35
C ASP A 24 -4.09 8.00 -3.02
N GLN A 25 -5.06 8.19 -2.13
CA GLN A 25 -6.03 7.14 -1.77
C GLN A 25 -6.87 6.70 -2.98
N TYR A 26 -7.11 7.59 -3.93
CA TYR A 26 -7.91 7.29 -5.12
C TYR A 26 -7.19 6.30 -6.03
N LYS A 27 -5.89 6.46 -6.24
CA LYS A 27 -5.07 5.49 -6.97
C LYS A 27 -5.07 4.11 -6.32
N CYS A 28 -5.04 4.04 -4.99
CA CYS A 28 -5.15 2.77 -4.25
C CYS A 28 -6.51 2.12 -4.51
N ASN A 29 -7.59 2.89 -4.38
CA ASN A 29 -8.94 2.41 -4.64
C ASN A 29 -9.11 1.93 -6.09
N SER A 30 -8.67 2.72 -7.07
CA SER A 30 -8.74 2.38 -8.49
C SER A 30 -7.93 1.12 -8.81
N HIS A 31 -6.76 0.95 -8.20
CA HIS A 31 -5.96 -0.26 -8.34
C HIS A 31 -6.73 -1.48 -7.81
N CYS A 32 -7.26 -1.42 -6.59
CA CYS A 32 -8.01 -2.52 -6.01
C CYS A 32 -9.25 -2.88 -6.85
N GLN A 33 -9.96 -1.89 -7.38
CA GLN A 33 -11.09 -2.12 -8.29
C GLN A 33 -10.65 -2.78 -9.61
N SER A 34 -9.51 -2.40 -10.16
CA SER A 34 -8.98 -3.00 -11.39
C SER A 34 -8.67 -4.50 -11.27
N ILE A 35 -8.32 -4.97 -10.07
CA ILE A 35 -8.04 -6.39 -9.79
C ILE A 35 -9.27 -7.16 -9.29
N GLY A 36 -10.45 -6.55 -9.28
CA GLY A 36 -11.72 -7.20 -8.92
C GLY A 36 -12.06 -7.16 -7.42
N CYS A 37 -11.44 -6.26 -6.66
CA CYS A 37 -11.87 -5.95 -5.30
C CYS A 37 -12.91 -4.82 -5.30
N ARG A 38 -13.74 -4.75 -4.26
CA ARG A 38 -14.76 -3.69 -4.16
C ARG A 38 -14.14 -2.30 -3.98
N ALA A 39 -13.12 -2.21 -3.12
CA ALA A 39 -12.50 -0.94 -2.77
C ALA A 39 -11.06 -1.12 -2.28
N GLY A 40 -10.31 -0.03 -2.29
CA GLY A 40 -8.97 0.08 -1.69
C GLY A 40 -8.86 1.31 -0.79
N TYR A 41 -8.09 1.22 0.29
CA TYR A 41 -7.81 2.33 1.19
C TYR A 41 -6.37 2.30 1.72
N CYS A 42 -5.88 3.45 2.19
CA CYS A 42 -4.58 3.53 2.86
C CYS A 42 -4.73 3.17 4.35
N ASP A 43 -4.01 2.15 4.78
CA ASP A 43 -4.18 1.50 6.07
C ASP A 43 -3.57 2.28 7.23
N ALA A 44 -4.37 2.59 8.24
CA ALA A 44 -3.94 3.37 9.40
C ALA A 44 -2.94 2.62 10.31
N VAL A 45 -2.97 1.28 10.35
CA VAL A 45 -2.02 0.46 11.14
C VAL A 45 -0.61 0.65 10.61
N THR A 46 -0.47 0.89 9.30
CA THR A 46 0.80 1.20 8.64
C THR A 46 1.06 2.70 8.46
N LEU A 47 0.43 3.59 9.24
CA LEU A 47 0.53 5.05 9.07
C LEU A 47 0.14 5.52 7.65
N TRP A 48 -0.90 4.90 7.07
CA TRP A 48 -1.37 5.16 5.71
C TRP A 48 -0.31 4.89 4.64
N LEU A 49 0.75 4.13 4.92
CA LEU A 49 1.76 3.78 3.93
C LEU A 49 1.29 2.61 3.08
N ARG A 50 0.52 1.67 3.60
CA ARG A 50 0.09 0.48 2.85
C ARG A 50 -1.29 0.68 2.21
N CYS A 51 -1.44 0.27 0.95
CA CYS A 51 -2.75 0.12 0.32
C CYS A 51 -3.35 -1.25 0.66
N THR A 52 -4.59 -1.27 1.14
CA THR A 52 -5.34 -2.48 1.49
C THR A 52 -6.60 -2.57 0.63
N CYS A 53 -6.73 -3.67 -0.09
CA CYS A 53 -7.94 -3.98 -0.86
C CYS A 53 -8.95 -4.77 -0.03
N THR A 54 -10.23 -4.51 -0.23
CA THR A 54 -11.33 -5.16 0.50
C THR A 54 -12.29 -5.85 -0.45
N ASP A 55 -12.90 -6.93 0.04
CA ASP A 55 -13.98 -7.65 -0.65
C ASP A 55 -13.58 -8.07 -2.06
N CYS A 56 -12.44 -8.73 -2.14
CA CYS A 56 -11.91 -9.31 -3.36
C CYS A 56 -12.62 -10.64 -3.61
N ASN A 57 -13.48 -10.67 -4.63
CA ASN A 57 -14.26 -11.85 -5.00
C ASN A 57 -13.35 -12.95 -5.62
N GLY A 58 -12.65 -13.69 -4.77
CA GLY A 58 -11.86 -14.87 -5.16
C GLY A 58 -10.53 -14.60 -5.87
N LYS A 59 -10.12 -13.33 -6.01
CA LYS A 59 -8.79 -12.93 -6.48
C LYS A 59 -7.96 -12.51 -5.26
N LYS A 60 -7.07 -13.38 -4.78
CA LYS A 60 -6.04 -13.01 -3.79
C LYS A 60 -4.72 -12.80 -4.52
#